data_AF-A0A967U0Z7-F1
#
_entry.id   AF-A0A967U0Z7-F1
#
_cell.length_a   1.000
_cell.length_b   1.000
_cell.length_c   1.000
_cell.angle_alpha   90.00
_cell.angle_beta   90.00
_cell.angle_gamma   90.00
#
_symmetry.space_group_name_H-M   'P 1'
#
loop_
_entity.id
_entity.type
_entity.pdbx_description
1 polymer ?
#
loop_
_entity_poly.entity_id
_entity_poly.type
_entity_poly.pdbx_seq_one_letter_code
_entity_poly.pdbx_strand_id
1 'polypeptide(L)'
;MTYTVGVALFLGARAALFALVPAGRRVILGSALAWGHAGPISELWHRADYWRPEYLLPIELHGWVFGVEDYLFAFAFAGLCAGVFDALIRRRGVGAVQTVTWGALARLVAVGLVCLALMGALAGALGLNSVYAIGLVFALGGVALLSARRRWLVPALQVAALTGLFMWFAYWGY
;
A
#
# COMPACT_ATOMS: atom_id res chain seq x y z
N MET A 1 -14.62 -16.21 -1.99
CA MET A 1 -15.43 -15.45 -0.99
C MET A 1 -14.62 -14.68 0.07
N THR A 2 -13.51 -15.22 0.59
CA THR A 2 -12.72 -14.58 1.66
C THR A 2 -12.10 -13.23 1.25
N TYR A 3 -11.72 -13.06 -0.02
CA TYR A 3 -11.09 -11.83 -0.49
C TYR A 3 -12.01 -10.61 -0.35
N THR A 4 -13.23 -10.69 -0.89
CA THR A 4 -14.23 -9.61 -0.82
C THR A 4 -14.56 -9.20 0.61
N VAL A 5 -14.66 -10.16 1.54
CA VAL A 5 -14.91 -9.87 2.95
C VAL A 5 -13.76 -9.04 3.54
N GLY A 6 -12.53 -9.42 3.26
CA GLY A 6 -11.35 -8.64 3.65
C GLY A 6 -11.38 -7.23 3.07
N VAL A 7 -11.67 -7.06 1.77
CA VAL A 7 -11.81 -5.74 1.13
C VAL A 7 -12.87 -4.88 1.82
N ALA A 8 -14.03 -5.46 2.14
CA ALA A 8 -15.09 -4.74 2.85
C ALA A 8 -14.66 -4.29 4.25
N LEU A 9 -13.91 -5.13 4.99
CA LEU A 9 -13.35 -4.76 6.29
C LEU A 9 -12.36 -3.59 6.18
N PHE A 10 -11.49 -3.59 5.16
CA PHE A 10 -10.56 -2.48 4.91
C PHE A 10 -11.30 -1.19 4.54
N LEU A 11 -12.32 -1.27 3.69
CA LEU A 11 -13.16 -0.11 3.36
C LEU A 11 -13.85 0.45 4.61
N GLY A 12 -14.41 -0.43 5.45
CA GLY A 12 -15.04 -0.05 6.73
C GLY A 12 -14.06 0.62 7.68
N ALA A 13 -12.88 0.03 7.89
CA ALA A 13 -11.83 0.58 8.75
C ALA A 13 -11.37 1.97 8.27
N ARG A 14 -11.18 2.13 6.95
CA ARG A 14 -10.84 3.43 6.37
C ARG A 14 -11.98 4.43 6.53
N ALA A 15 -13.22 4.05 6.26
CA ALA A 15 -14.38 4.93 6.41
C ALA A 15 -14.51 5.41 7.86
N ALA A 16 -14.32 4.52 8.83
CA ALA A 16 -14.27 4.86 10.24
C ALA A 16 -13.14 5.86 10.54
N LEU A 17 -11.92 5.61 10.06
CA LEU A 17 -10.80 6.54 10.23
C LEU A 17 -11.09 7.92 9.61
N PHE A 18 -11.69 7.95 8.42
CA PHE A 18 -12.07 9.19 7.73
C PHE A 18 -13.12 10.00 8.50
N ALA A 19 -14.08 9.32 9.14
CA ALA A 19 -15.08 9.95 9.99
C ALA A 19 -14.45 10.48 11.29
N LEU A 20 -13.63 9.65 11.95
CA LEU A 20 -13.05 9.90 13.29
C LEU A 20 -11.87 10.88 13.29
N VAL A 21 -11.18 11.08 12.16
CA VAL A 21 -10.00 11.96 12.06
C VAL A 21 -10.22 13.05 11.01
N PRO A 22 -11.04 14.09 11.30
CA PRO A 22 -11.36 15.16 10.34
C PRO A 22 -10.13 15.88 9.78
N ALA A 23 -9.11 16.08 10.62
CA ALA A 23 -7.88 16.79 10.25
C ALA A 23 -7.02 16.04 9.20
N GLY A 24 -7.20 14.73 9.06
CA GLY A 24 -6.45 13.86 8.14
C GLY A 24 -7.19 13.53 6.83
N ARG A 25 -8.43 13.99 6.65
CA ARG A 25 -9.29 13.62 5.51
C ARG A 25 -8.66 13.83 4.15
N ARG A 26 -7.94 14.96 3.96
CA ARG A 26 -7.23 15.26 2.70
C ARG A 26 -6.13 14.25 2.41
N VAL A 27 -5.37 13.85 3.43
CA VAL A 27 -4.30 12.84 3.31
C VAL A 27 -4.90 11.48 3.01
N ILE A 28 -5.98 11.09 3.71
CA ILE A 28 -6.68 9.81 3.50
C ILE A 28 -7.22 9.70 2.08
N LEU A 29 -7.94 10.72 1.58
CA LEU A 29 -8.51 10.70 0.23
C LEU A 29 -7.44 10.83 -0.84
N GLY A 30 -6.48 11.75 -0.67
CA GLY A 30 -5.44 12.00 -1.64
C GLY A 30 -4.55 10.78 -1.86
N SER A 31 -4.12 10.13 -0.77
CA SER A 31 -3.32 8.90 -0.86
C SER A 31 -4.12 7.75 -1.46
N ALA A 32 -5.38 7.57 -1.06
CA ALA A 32 -6.23 6.53 -1.60
C ALA A 32 -6.45 6.66 -3.11
N LEU A 33 -6.77 7.86 -3.59
CA LEU A 33 -6.97 8.12 -5.02
C LEU A 33 -5.66 7.95 -5.80
N ALA A 34 -4.54 8.44 -5.25
CA ALA A 34 -3.24 8.31 -5.89
C ALA A 34 -2.78 6.85 -6.03
N TRP A 35 -3.04 6.02 -5.02
CA TRP A 35 -2.50 4.66 -4.93
C TRP A 35 -3.51 3.54 -5.21
N GLY A 36 -4.80 3.82 -5.36
CA GLY A 36 -5.81 2.78 -5.64
C GLY A 36 -5.50 1.99 -6.91
N HIS A 37 -4.94 2.64 -7.93
CA HIS A 37 -4.54 1.99 -9.18
C HIS A 37 -3.41 0.97 -9.02
N ALA A 38 -2.64 1.04 -7.91
CA ALA A 38 -1.54 0.12 -7.67
C ALA A 38 -2.00 -1.34 -7.49
N GLY A 39 -3.23 -1.57 -7.01
CA GLY A 39 -3.78 -2.92 -6.86
C GLY A 39 -3.86 -3.64 -8.21
N PRO A 40 -4.68 -3.17 -9.17
CA PRO A 40 -4.73 -3.76 -10.50
C PRO A 40 -3.36 -3.83 -11.18
N ILE A 41 -2.55 -2.77 -11.08
CA ILE A 41 -1.21 -2.74 -11.69
C ILE A 41 -0.32 -3.84 -11.12
N SER A 42 -0.39 -4.13 -9.82
CA SER A 42 0.41 -5.18 -9.19
C SER A 42 0.07 -6.58 -9.70
N GLU A 43 -1.16 -6.82 -10.18
CA GLU A 43 -1.54 -8.10 -10.77
C GLU A 43 -0.75 -8.40 -12.06
N LEU A 44 -0.31 -7.38 -12.80
CA LEU A 44 0.60 -7.60 -13.94
C LEU A 44 1.89 -8.29 -13.53
N TRP A 45 2.36 -8.01 -12.32
CA TRP A 45 3.59 -8.58 -11.77
C TRP A 45 3.36 -9.94 -11.10
N HIS A 46 2.23 -10.08 -10.40
CA HIS A 46 1.93 -11.23 -9.56
C HIS A 46 1.29 -12.41 -10.30
N ARG A 47 0.72 -12.19 -11.49
CA ARG A 47 -0.03 -13.21 -12.25
C ARG A 47 0.74 -14.51 -12.47
N ALA A 48 2.06 -14.44 -12.62
CA ALA A 48 2.88 -15.59 -12.99
C ALA A 48 2.98 -16.65 -11.88
N ASP A 49 3.03 -16.23 -10.62
CA ASP A 49 3.50 -17.07 -9.52
C ASP A 49 2.89 -16.74 -8.15
N TYR A 50 1.91 -15.84 -8.09
CA TYR A 50 1.17 -15.55 -6.86
C TYR A 50 -0.18 -16.29 -6.81
N TRP A 51 -0.97 -15.99 -5.77
CA TRP A 51 -2.33 -16.49 -5.61
C TRP A 51 -3.27 -15.96 -6.71
N ARG A 52 -4.38 -16.67 -6.93
CA ARG A 52 -5.44 -16.28 -7.86
C ARG A 52 -6.73 -16.09 -7.07
N PRO A 53 -7.00 -14.88 -6.54
CA PRO A 53 -8.18 -14.66 -5.73
C PRO A 53 -9.45 -14.80 -6.58
N GLU A 54 -10.53 -15.26 -5.94
CA GLU A 54 -11.85 -15.23 -6.53
C GLU A 54 -12.43 -13.82 -6.43
N TYR A 55 -12.65 -13.19 -7.59
CA TYR A 55 -13.30 -11.88 -7.69
C TYR A 55 -14.81 -12.04 -7.89
N LEU A 56 -15.60 -11.16 -7.27
CA LEU A 56 -17.02 -10.99 -7.61
C LEU A 56 -17.17 -10.22 -8.92
N LEU A 57 -16.29 -9.23 -9.16
CA LEU A 57 -16.30 -8.39 -10.35
C LEU A 57 -14.94 -8.47 -11.07
N PRO A 58 -14.64 -9.60 -11.74
CA PRO A 58 -13.41 -9.76 -12.52
C PRO A 58 -13.44 -8.89 -13.79
N ILE A 59 -12.28 -8.34 -14.14
CA ILE A 59 -12.01 -7.59 -15.36
C ILE A 59 -10.84 -8.27 -16.07
N GLU A 60 -11.03 -8.62 -17.34
CA GLU A 60 -9.99 -9.22 -18.17
C GLU A 60 -9.70 -8.32 -19.38
N LEU A 61 -8.43 -7.92 -19.54
CA LEU A 61 -7.96 -7.07 -20.64
C LEU A 61 -6.66 -7.65 -21.22
N HIS A 62 -6.71 -8.23 -22.42
CA HIS A 62 -5.54 -8.80 -23.10
C HIS A 62 -4.70 -9.76 -22.21
N GLY A 63 -5.39 -10.59 -21.44
CA GLY A 63 -4.77 -11.53 -20.50
C GLY A 63 -4.43 -10.92 -19.13
N TRP A 64 -4.46 -9.61 -18.94
CA TRP A 64 -4.40 -9.05 -17.59
C TRP A 64 -5.76 -9.28 -16.91
N VAL A 65 -5.75 -10.07 -15.83
CA VAL A 65 -6.94 -10.38 -15.02
C VAL A 65 -6.76 -9.72 -13.66
N PHE A 66 -7.75 -8.92 -13.25
CA PHE A 66 -7.81 -8.28 -11.93
C PHE A 66 -9.28 -8.06 -11.54
N GLY A 67 -9.55 -7.82 -10.27
CA GLY A 67 -10.89 -7.47 -9.78
C GLY A 67 -11.06 -5.99 -9.49
N VAL A 68 -12.30 -5.52 -9.47
CA VAL A 68 -12.64 -4.22 -8.85
C VAL A 68 -12.17 -4.20 -7.38
N GLU A 69 -12.18 -5.36 -6.74
CA GLU A 69 -11.68 -5.60 -5.39
C GLU A 69 -10.21 -5.21 -5.23
N ASP A 70 -9.35 -5.41 -6.23
CA ASP A 70 -7.93 -5.03 -6.14
C ASP A 70 -7.77 -3.52 -6.04
N TYR A 71 -8.54 -2.78 -6.84
CA TYR A 71 -8.58 -1.32 -6.76
C TYR A 71 -9.11 -0.88 -5.41
N LEU A 72 -10.24 -1.43 -4.97
CA LEU A 72 -10.88 -1.07 -3.71
C LEU A 72 -10.00 -1.38 -2.50
N PHE A 73 -9.31 -2.53 -2.52
CA PHE A 73 -8.36 -2.91 -1.50
C PHE A 73 -7.20 -1.92 -1.45
N ALA A 74 -6.50 -1.68 -2.57
CA ALA A 74 -5.39 -0.74 -2.62
C ALA A 74 -5.82 0.69 -2.22
N PHE A 75 -7.01 1.12 -2.67
CA PHE A 75 -7.63 2.39 -2.32
C PHE A 75 -7.88 2.48 -0.81
N ALA A 76 -8.46 1.45 -0.19
CA ALA A 76 -8.72 1.40 1.23
C ALA A 76 -7.42 1.36 2.06
N PHE A 77 -6.51 0.45 1.69
CA PHE A 77 -5.24 0.21 2.35
C PHE A 77 -4.35 1.45 2.35
N ALA A 78 -4.15 2.09 1.19
CA ALA A 78 -3.33 3.30 1.09
C ALA A 78 -3.89 4.44 1.94
N GLY A 79 -5.21 4.68 1.88
CA GLY A 79 -5.88 5.70 2.69
C GLY A 79 -5.78 5.44 4.19
N LEU A 80 -5.92 4.17 4.60
CA LEU A 80 -5.79 3.74 5.99
C LEU A 80 -4.36 3.97 6.49
N CYS A 81 -3.35 3.46 5.78
CA CYS A 81 -1.94 3.63 6.11
C CYS A 81 -1.57 5.10 6.26
N ALA A 82 -1.92 5.93 5.27
CA ALA A 82 -1.60 7.35 5.29
C ALA A 82 -2.33 8.11 6.42
N GLY A 83 -3.60 7.78 6.68
CA GLY A 83 -4.37 8.42 7.75
C GLY A 83 -3.86 8.07 9.15
N VAL A 84 -3.55 6.79 9.41
CA VAL A 84 -2.98 6.37 10.70
C VAL A 84 -1.61 7.01 10.88
N PHE A 85 -0.78 7.03 9.83
CA PHE A 85 0.52 7.67 9.87
C PHE A 85 0.43 9.17 10.19
N ASP A 86 -0.43 9.92 9.47
CA ASP A 86 -0.63 11.37 9.70
C ASP A 86 -1.13 11.64 11.13
N ALA A 87 -2.06 10.83 11.64
CA ALA A 87 -2.55 10.96 13.01
C ALA A 87 -1.43 10.76 14.05
N LEU A 88 -0.58 9.73 13.88
CA LEU A 88 0.55 9.45 14.77
C LEU A 88 1.61 10.55 14.73
N ILE A 89 1.94 11.05 13.54
CA ILE A 89 2.92 12.13 13.32
C ILE A 89 2.46 13.42 13.99
N ARG A 90 1.19 13.80 13.84
CA ARG A 90 0.61 14.99 14.48
C ARG A 90 0.61 14.89 16.01
N ARG A 91 0.25 13.72 16.56
CA ARG A 91 0.31 13.46 18.01
C ARG A 91 1.71 13.60 18.59
N ARG A 92 2.75 13.39 17.77
CA ARG A 92 4.15 13.53 18.16
C ARG A 92 4.72 14.94 17.93
N GLY A 93 3.89 15.91 17.53
CA GLY A 93 4.30 17.29 17.31
C GLY A 93 5.25 17.48 16.12
N VAL A 94 5.31 16.53 15.18
CA VAL A 94 6.23 16.57 14.03
C VAL A 94 5.77 17.58 12.95
N GLY A 95 4.68 18.30 13.18
CA GLY A 95 4.05 19.22 12.23
C GLY A 95 3.22 18.47 11.18
N ALA A 96 2.39 19.21 10.44
CA ALA A 96 1.65 18.63 9.33
C ALA A 96 2.62 18.18 8.22
N VAL A 97 2.30 17.07 7.56
CA VAL A 97 3.06 16.61 6.38
C VAL A 97 2.99 17.71 5.32
N GLN A 98 4.16 18.23 4.92
CA GLN A 98 4.24 19.31 3.94
C GLN A 98 3.65 18.90 2.59
N THR A 99 3.17 19.89 1.83
CA THR A 99 2.74 19.69 0.44
C THR A 99 3.88 19.12 -0.40
N VAL A 100 3.61 18.05 -1.14
CA VAL A 100 4.58 17.42 -2.03
C VAL A 100 4.94 18.41 -3.14
N THR A 101 6.20 18.81 -3.22
CA THR A 101 6.70 19.61 -4.35
C THR A 101 6.89 18.74 -5.58
N TRP A 102 6.85 19.31 -6.78
CA TRP A 102 7.12 18.56 -8.01
C TRP A 102 8.47 17.83 -7.99
N GLY A 103 9.51 18.45 -7.42
CA GLY A 103 10.82 17.80 -7.25
C GLY A 103 10.82 16.67 -6.20
N ALA A 104 9.96 16.72 -5.19
CA ALA A 104 9.75 15.60 -4.28
C ALA A 104 8.98 14.46 -4.95
N LEU A 105 7.96 14.79 -5.74
CA LEU A 105 7.20 13.80 -6.54
C LEU A 105 8.10 13.10 -7.55
N ALA A 106 8.90 13.84 -8.32
CA ALA A 106 9.84 13.28 -9.29
C ALA A 106 10.84 12.31 -8.62
N ARG A 107 11.34 12.65 -7.44
CA ARG A 107 12.20 11.74 -6.65
C ARG A 107 11.47 10.49 -6.20
N LEU A 108 10.22 10.60 -5.75
CA LEU A 108 9.40 9.44 -5.38
C LEU A 108 9.16 8.51 -6.58
N VAL A 109 8.85 9.09 -7.75
CA VAL A 109 8.71 8.33 -9.00
C VAL A 109 10.03 7.63 -9.36
N ALA A 110 11.16 8.34 -9.29
CA ALA A 110 12.47 7.77 -9.56
C ALA A 110 12.79 6.60 -8.62
N VAL A 111 12.51 6.74 -7.31
CA VAL A 111 12.65 5.64 -6.34
C VAL A 111 11.74 4.47 -6.71
N GLY A 112 10.49 4.73 -7.11
CA GLY A 112 9.56 3.71 -7.57
C GLY A 112 10.07 2.94 -8.80
N LEU A 113 10.65 3.64 -9.78
CA LEU A 113 11.26 3.02 -10.96
C LEU A 113 12.49 2.19 -10.60
N VAL A 114 13.33 2.66 -9.68
CA VAL A 114 14.47 1.88 -9.17
C VAL A 114 13.99 0.61 -8.45
N CYS A 115 12.94 0.72 -7.63
CA CYS A 115 12.31 -0.42 -6.98
C CYS A 115 11.79 -1.43 -8.02
N LEU A 116 11.09 -0.97 -9.06
CA LEU A 116 10.59 -1.83 -10.13
C LEU A 116 11.72 -2.55 -10.88
N ALA A 117 12.79 -1.83 -11.23
CA ALA A 117 13.97 -2.43 -11.87
C ALA A 117 14.63 -3.48 -10.97
N LEU A 118 14.76 -3.21 -9.67
CA LEU A 118 15.31 -4.14 -8.69
C LEU A 118 14.42 -5.39 -8.54
N MET A 119 13.10 -5.24 -8.54
CA MET A 119 12.18 -6.37 -8.54
C MET A 119 12.41 -7.27 -9.76
N GLY A 120 12.56 -6.70 -10.96
CA GLY A 120 12.86 -7.45 -12.17
C GLY A 120 14.20 -8.17 -12.12
N ALA A 121 15.24 -7.53 -11.58
CA ALA A 121 16.54 -8.15 -11.38
C ALA A 121 16.47 -9.33 -10.38
N LEU A 122 15.75 -9.17 -9.27
CA LEU A 122 15.59 -10.21 -8.26
C LEU A 122 14.78 -11.41 -8.80
N ALA A 123 13.68 -11.16 -9.49
CA ALA A 123 12.86 -12.22 -10.07
C ALA A 123 13.61 -12.95 -11.19
N GLY A 124 14.26 -12.22 -12.11
CA GLY A 124 14.94 -12.80 -13.27
C GLY A 124 16.27 -13.47 -12.93
N ALA A 125 17.12 -12.83 -12.12
CA ALA A 125 18.48 -13.31 -11.85
C ALA A 125 18.56 -14.29 -10.68
N LEU A 126 17.72 -14.13 -9.65
CA LEU A 126 17.72 -14.99 -8.46
C LEU A 126 16.55 -15.99 -8.44
N GLY A 127 15.64 -15.93 -9.42
CA GLY A 127 14.46 -16.80 -9.47
C GLY A 127 13.52 -16.59 -8.28
N LEU A 128 13.55 -15.41 -7.65
CA LEU A 128 12.66 -15.12 -6.53
C LEU A 128 11.22 -14.99 -7.02
N ASN A 129 10.30 -15.60 -6.28
CA ASN A 129 8.87 -15.39 -6.49
C ASN A 129 8.51 -13.89 -6.36
N SER A 130 7.55 -13.43 -7.13
CA SER A 130 7.12 -12.04 -7.20
C SER A 130 6.79 -11.43 -5.83
N VAL A 131 6.23 -12.21 -4.91
CA VAL A 131 5.90 -11.79 -3.53
C VAL A 131 7.16 -11.54 -2.70
N TYR A 132 8.15 -12.43 -2.79
CA TYR A 132 9.41 -12.26 -2.07
C TYR A 132 10.22 -11.11 -2.65
N ALA A 133 10.22 -10.96 -3.98
CA ALA A 133 10.88 -9.86 -4.67
C ALA A 133 10.28 -8.51 -4.25
N ILE A 134 8.95 -8.32 -4.32
CA ILE A 134 8.30 -7.06 -3.93
C ILE A 134 8.49 -6.78 -2.43
N GLY A 135 8.38 -7.79 -1.57
CA GLY A 135 8.55 -7.65 -0.13
C GLY A 135 9.96 -7.16 0.23
N LEU A 136 10.99 -7.75 -0.38
CA LEU A 136 12.38 -7.35 -0.16
C LEU A 136 12.63 -5.91 -0.66
N VAL A 137 12.16 -5.58 -1.86
CA VAL A 137 12.35 -4.24 -2.42
C VAL A 137 11.63 -3.17 -1.60
N PHE A 138 10.41 -3.43 -1.14
CA PHE A 138 9.69 -2.49 -0.27
C PHE A 138 10.32 -2.36 1.10
N ALA A 139 10.86 -3.44 1.67
CA ALA A 139 11.61 -3.37 2.92
C ALA A 139 12.88 -2.50 2.76
N LEU A 140 13.69 -2.74 1.73
CA LEU A 140 14.91 -1.98 1.47
C LEU A 140 14.62 -0.52 1.13
N GLY A 141 13.64 -0.26 0.26
CA GLY A 141 13.20 1.09 -0.09
C GLY A 141 12.64 1.84 1.11
N GLY A 142 11.86 1.16 1.95
CA GLY A 142 11.34 1.69 3.21
C GLY A 142 12.45 2.07 4.18
N VAL A 143 13.44 1.20 4.39
CA VAL A 143 14.60 1.47 5.24
C VAL A 143 15.39 2.67 4.70
N ALA A 144 15.67 2.70 3.39
CA ALA A 144 16.38 3.81 2.75
C ALA A 144 15.65 5.14 2.99
N LEU A 145 14.34 5.21 2.71
CA LEU A 145 13.53 6.41 2.92
C LEU A 145 13.46 6.85 4.39
N LEU A 146 13.29 5.89 5.32
CA LEU A 146 13.14 6.19 6.74
C LEU A 146 14.46 6.51 7.43
N SER A 147 15.59 6.01 6.93
CA SER A 147 16.92 6.31 7.47
C SER A 147 17.25 7.81 7.44
N ALA A 148 16.80 8.51 6.38
CA ALA A 148 16.92 9.96 6.22
C ALA A 148 15.92 10.75 7.10
N ARG A 149 14.90 10.09 7.66
CA ARG A 149 13.80 10.70 8.42
C ARG A 149 13.55 9.93 9.71
N ARG A 150 14.57 9.82 10.58
CA ARG A 150 14.51 9.05 11.84
C ARG A 150 13.27 9.31 12.70
N ARG A 151 12.73 10.54 12.71
CA ARG A 151 11.49 10.89 13.43
C ARG A 151 10.24 10.17 12.92
N TRP A 152 10.25 9.69 11.68
CA TRP A 152 9.16 8.97 11.03
C TRP A 152 9.27 7.46 11.17
N LEU A 153 10.42 6.95 11.61
CA LEU A 153 10.69 5.51 11.71
C LEU A 153 9.67 4.82 12.62
N VAL A 154 9.52 5.29 13.86
CA VAL A 154 8.62 4.64 14.83
C VAL A 154 7.15 4.73 14.39
N PRO A 155 6.60 5.88 13.94
CA PRO A 155 5.25 5.92 13.37
C PRO A 155 5.06 4.98 12.17
N ALA A 156 6.03 4.90 11.26
CA ALA A 156 5.96 4.01 10.10
C ALA A 156 5.91 2.53 10.53
N LEU A 157 6.74 2.12 11.49
CA LEU A 157 6.72 0.77 12.06
C LEU A 157 5.40 0.47 12.77
N GLN A 158 4.84 1.43 13.51
CA GLN A 158 3.53 1.29 14.15
C GLN A 158 2.42 1.07 13.11
N VAL A 159 2.43 1.85 12.02
CA VAL A 159 1.45 1.70 10.93
C VAL A 159 1.61 0.34 10.26
N ALA A 160 2.84 -0.06 9.92
CA ALA A 160 3.12 -1.35 9.31
C ALA A 160 2.65 -2.52 10.19
N ALA A 161 2.93 -2.46 11.50
CA ALA A 161 2.47 -3.48 12.44
C ALA A 161 0.94 -3.51 12.57
N LEU A 162 0.29 -2.35 12.76
CA LEU A 162 -1.16 -2.27 12.92
C LEU A 162 -1.89 -2.75 11.66
N THR A 163 -1.46 -2.30 10.49
CA THR A 163 -2.10 -2.66 9.21
C THR A 163 -1.79 -4.10 8.80
N GLY A 164 -0.60 -4.61 9.09
CA GLY A 164 -0.24 -6.02 8.90
C GLY A 164 -1.02 -6.96 9.81
N LEU A 165 -1.17 -6.63 11.09
CA LEU A 165 -2.02 -7.39 12.02
C LEU A 165 -3.48 -7.35 11.60
N PHE A 166 -3.98 -6.17 11.21
CA PHE A 166 -5.35 -6.04 10.71
C PHE A 166 -5.57 -6.89 9.45
N MET A 167 -4.61 -6.88 8.51
CA MET A 167 -4.64 -7.74 7.33
C MET A 167 -4.69 -9.23 7.70
N TRP A 168 -3.86 -9.66 8.65
CA TRP A 168 -3.85 -11.04 9.12
C TRP A 168 -5.22 -11.47 9.64
N PHE A 169 -5.82 -10.71 10.56
CA PHE A 169 -7.16 -11.00 11.08
C PHE A 169 -8.24 -10.93 9.99
N ALA A 170 -8.12 -9.98 9.06
CA ALA A 170 -9.08 -9.80 7.99
C ALA A 170 -9.00 -10.86 6.88
N TYR A 171 -8.04 -11.78 6.88
CA TYR A 171 -7.97 -12.84 5.87
C TYR A 171 -7.80 -14.25 6.44
N TRP A 172 -7.30 -14.37 7.67
CA TRP A 172 -6.97 -15.65 8.32
C TRP A 172 -7.59 -15.82 9.71
N GLY A 173 -8.35 -14.84 10.19
CA GLY A 173 -8.92 -14.84 11.53
C GLY A 173 -10.24 -15.60 11.69
N TYR A 174 -10.71 -16.27 10.65
CA TYR A 174 -12.03 -16.93 10.59
C TYR A 174 -12.00 -18.19 9.74
#